data_AF-A0A2J8WGW2-F1
#
_entry.id   AF-A0A2J8WGW2-F1
#
_cell.length_a   1.000
_cell.length_b   1.000
_cell.length_c   1.000
_cell.angle_alpha   90.00
_cell.angle_beta   90.00
_cell.angle_gamma   90.00
#
_symmetry.space_group_name_H-M   'P 1'
#
loop_
_entity.id
_entity.type
_entity.pdbx_description
1 polymer ?
#
loop_
_entity_poly.entity_id
_entity_poly.type
_entity_poly.pdbx_seq_one_letter_code
_entity_poly.pdbx_strand_id
1 'polypeptide(L)'
;DETLEEQDIKLREMKQFHKVIDEMLVDIIEENTEIRIILQTYFQQSGLELPTASTKGSRQSSRSPSHTSLLSARSSRSTSTSTSQSSIKVLELKFPASSSLK
;
A
#
# COMPACT_ATOMS: atom_id res chain seq x y z
N ASP A 1 -8.20 -16.95 14.51
CA ASP A 1 -7.95 -15.52 14.30
C ASP A 1 -7.27 -15.29 12.99
N GLU A 2 -7.75 -14.30 12.26
CA GLU A 2 -7.14 -13.85 11.01
C GLU A 2 -5.96 -12.93 11.33
N THR A 3 -4.84 -13.12 10.63
CA THR A 3 -3.63 -12.32 10.82
C THR A 3 -3.81 -10.91 10.28
N LEU A 4 -3.00 -9.96 10.78
CA LEU A 4 -2.98 -8.60 10.23
C LEU A 4 -2.61 -8.57 8.74
N GLU A 5 -1.79 -9.51 8.29
CA GLU A 5 -1.44 -9.67 6.88
C GLU A 5 -2.64 -10.07 6.03
N GLU A 6 -3.41 -11.06 6.47
CA GLU A 6 -4.64 -11.50 5.79
C GLU A 6 -5.68 -10.37 5.71
N GLN A 7 -5.83 -9.56 6.77
CA GLN A 7 -6.68 -8.37 6.74
C GLN A 7 -6.21 -7.32 5.71
N ASP A 8 -4.91 -7.07 5.60
CA ASP A 8 -4.36 -6.16 4.59
C ASP A 8 -4.59 -6.67 3.17
N ILE A 9 -4.41 -7.97 2.94
CA ILE A 9 -4.68 -8.63 1.65
C ILE A 9 -6.14 -8.42 1.26
N LYS A 10 -7.08 -8.76 2.16
CA LYS A 10 -8.52 -8.58 1.92
C LYS A 10 -8.89 -7.13 1.62
N LEU A 11 -8.32 -6.18 2.37
CA LEU A 11 -8.58 -4.76 2.12
C LEU A 11 -8.05 -4.32 0.75
N ARG A 12 -6.87 -4.79 0.36
CA ARG A 12 -6.27 -4.48 -0.94
C ARG A 12 -7.09 -5.05 -2.09
N GLU A 13 -7.52 -6.30 -1.98
CA GLU A 13 -8.36 -6.97 -2.97
C GLU A 13 -9.72 -6.28 -3.10
N MET A 14 -10.36 -5.94 -1.97
CA MET A 14 -11.61 -5.20 -1.95
C MET A 14 -11.50 -3.86 -2.69
N LYS A 15 -10.45 -3.08 -2.40
CA LYS A 15 -10.20 -1.79 -3.08
C LYS A 15 -9.96 -1.96 -4.57
N GLN A 16 -9.22 -3.00 -4.96
CA GLN A 16 -8.96 -3.29 -6.37
C GLN A 16 -10.25 -3.69 -7.09
N PHE A 17 -11.11 -4.48 -6.45
CA PHE A 17 -12.39 -4.86 -7.01
C PHE A 17 -13.32 -3.65 -7.21
N HIS A 18 -13.40 -2.76 -6.23
CA HIS A 18 -14.17 -1.51 -6.37
C HIS A 18 -13.65 -0.65 -7.53
N LYS A 19 -12.33 -0.54 -7.68
CA LYS A 19 -11.71 0.17 -8.80
C LYS A 19 -12.12 -0.40 -10.16
N VAL A 20 -12.20 -1.73 -10.29
CA VAL A 20 -12.65 -2.38 -11.53
C VAL A 20 -14.11 -2.04 -11.82
N ILE A 21 -14.98 -2.04 -10.80
CA ILE A 21 -16.39 -1.65 -10.97
C ILE A 21 -16.48 -0.18 -11.41
N ASP A 22 -15.73 0.72 -10.77
CA ASP A 22 -15.74 2.14 -11.12
C ASP A 22 -15.29 2.36 -12.57
N GLU A 23 -14.25 1.65 -13.02
CA GLU A 23 -13.78 1.70 -14.42
C GLU A 23 -14.87 1.22 -15.39
N MET A 24 -15.51 0.08 -15.10
CA MET A 24 -16.61 -0.41 -15.92
C MET A 24 -17.80 0.57 -15.98
N LEU A 25 -18.11 1.22 -14.85
CA LEU A 25 -19.18 2.22 -14.80
C LEU A 25 -18.81 3.45 -15.63
N VAL A 26 -17.56 3.90 -15.57
CA VAL A 26 -17.05 5.03 -16.36
C VAL A 26 -17.17 4.73 -17.86
N ASP A 27 -16.74 3.55 -18.31
CA ASP A 27 -16.81 3.16 -19.72
C ASP A 27 -18.27 3.19 -20.22
N ILE A 28 -19.21 2.64 -19.45
CA ILE A 28 -20.63 2.61 -19.80
C ILE A 28 -21.23 4.02 -19.91
N ILE A 29 -20.90 4.93 -18.99
CA ILE A 29 -21.45 6.29 -18.98
C ILE A 29 -20.82 7.19 -20.06
N GLU A 30 -19.60 6.90 -20.50
CA GLU A 30 -18.95 7.57 -21.63
C GLU A 30 -19.58 7.15 -22.96
N GLU A 31 -19.88 5.87 -23.12
CA GLU A 31 -20.53 5.34 -24.32
C GLU A 31 -22.01 5.72 -24.42
N ASN A 32 -22.73 5.83 -23.28
CA ASN A 32 -24.19 5.98 -23.24
C ASN A 32 -24.63 7.12 -22.32
N THR A 33 -24.95 8.27 -22.92
CA THR A 33 -25.38 9.47 -22.19
C THR A 33 -26.73 9.30 -21.49
N GLU A 34 -27.64 8.49 -22.04
CA GLU A 34 -28.93 8.19 -21.41
C GLU A 34 -28.75 7.41 -20.09
N ILE A 35 -27.89 6.38 -20.10
CA ILE A 35 -27.57 5.58 -18.92
C ILE A 35 -26.91 6.44 -17.85
N ARG A 36 -26.02 7.37 -18.25
CA ARG A 36 -25.40 8.33 -17.33
C ARG A 36 -26.43 9.12 -16.53
N ILE A 37 -27.48 9.65 -17.17
CA ILE A 37 -28.52 10.44 -16.50
C ILE A 37 -29.27 9.59 -15.47
N ILE A 38 -29.60 8.35 -15.84
CA ILE A 38 -30.30 7.41 -14.97
C ILE A 38 -29.45 7.08 -13.74
N LEU A 39 -28.19 6.67 -13.95
CA LEU A 39 -27.27 6.33 -12.86
C LEU A 39 -26.99 7.54 -11.97
N GLN A 40 -26.76 8.72 -12.56
CA GLN A 40 -26.56 9.94 -11.79
C GLN A 40 -27.74 10.24 -10.87
N THR A 41 -28.97 10.04 -11.34
CA THR A 41 -30.18 10.24 -10.53
C THR A 41 -30.22 9.26 -9.35
N TYR A 42 -29.96 7.97 -9.59
CA TYR A 42 -29.97 6.95 -8.53
C TYR A 42 -28.86 7.14 -7.49
N PHE A 43 -27.66 7.52 -7.93
CA PHE A 43 -26.55 7.84 -7.03
C PHE A 43 -26.89 9.04 -6.16
N GLN A 44 -27.42 10.12 -6.74
CA GLN A 44 -27.84 11.31 -5.99
C GLN A 44 -28.96 11.00 -4.98
N GLN A 45 -29.94 10.18 -5.35
CA GLN A 45 -30.98 9.73 -4.42
C GLN A 45 -30.42 8.95 -3.23
N SER A 46 -29.30 8.26 -3.44
CA SER A 46 -28.58 7.50 -2.41
C SER A 46 -27.57 8.36 -1.64
N GLY A 47 -27.43 9.65 -1.96
CA GLY A 47 -26.42 10.54 -1.37
C GLY A 47 -24.99 10.24 -1.81
N LEU A 48 -24.83 9.58 -2.96
CA LEU A 48 -23.55 9.19 -3.54
C LEU A 48 -23.25 10.04 -4.79
N GLU A 49 -21.96 10.15 -5.11
CA GLU A 49 -21.50 10.75 -6.36
C GLU A 49 -21.20 9.66 -7.39
N LEU A 50 -21.55 9.93 -8.64
CA LEU A 50 -21.27 9.00 -9.73
C LEU A 50 -19.75 8.89 -9.93
N PRO A 51 -19.20 7.66 -10.09
CA PRO A 51 -17.79 7.48 -10.38
C PRO A 51 -17.40 8.30 -11.61
N THR A 52 -16.37 9.12 -11.44
CA THR A 52 -15.73 9.86 -12.53
C THR A 52 -14.34 9.30 -12.70
N ALA A 53 -13.82 9.28 -13.94
CA ALA A 53 -12.46 8.88 -14.22
C ALA A 53 -11.50 9.62 -13.28
N SER A 54 -11.04 8.93 -12.24
CA SER A 54 -10.27 9.54 -11.16
C SER A 54 -9.00 10.10 -11.79
N THR A 55 -8.76 11.39 -11.62
CA THR A 55 -7.53 12.07 -12.02
C THR A 55 -6.37 11.56 -11.15
N LYS A 56 -5.92 10.33 -11.41
CA LYS A 56 -4.64 9.72 -10.97
C LYS A 56 -4.12 10.28 -9.64
N GLY A 57 -4.95 10.22 -8.60
CA GLY A 57 -4.75 10.95 -7.35
C GLY A 57 -3.99 10.15 -6.31
N SER A 58 -2.68 10.00 -6.51
CA SER A 58 -1.65 10.00 -5.46
C SER A 58 -2.00 9.38 -4.10
N ARG A 59 -1.95 8.04 -3.98
CA ARG A 59 -1.44 7.35 -2.77
C ARG A 59 -0.71 6.07 -3.16
N GLN A 60 0.24 6.20 -4.08
CA GLN A 60 1.29 5.19 -4.19
C GLN A 60 2.09 5.29 -2.89
N SER A 61 1.79 4.40 -1.94
CA SER A 61 2.62 4.19 -0.77
C SER A 61 4.06 4.02 -1.28
N SER A 62 4.90 4.98 -0.99
CA SER A 62 6.34 4.92 -1.23
C SER A 62 6.92 3.92 -0.23
N ARG A 63 6.67 2.63 -0.48
CA ARG A 63 7.37 1.57 0.22
C ARG A 63 8.73 1.50 -0.45
N SER A 64 9.72 2.14 0.18
CA SER A 64 11.12 2.03 -0.23
C SER A 64 11.46 0.55 -0.44
N PRO A 65 12.08 0.16 -1.57
CA PRO A 65 12.48 -1.21 -1.78
C PRO A 65 13.49 -1.60 -0.70
N SER A 66 13.08 -2.41 0.27
CA SER A 66 14.03 -3.09 1.13
C SER A 66 14.78 -4.07 0.24
N HIS A 67 15.98 -3.68 -0.17
CA HIS A 67 16.88 -4.47 -1.00
C HIS A 67 17.04 -5.87 -0.39
N THR A 68 16.39 -6.84 -1.01
CA THR A 68 16.68 -8.25 -0.84
C THR A 68 18.02 -8.52 -1.51
N SER A 69 19.05 -8.82 -0.73
CA SER A 69 20.26 -9.46 -1.24
C SER A 69 20.93 -10.27 -0.13
N LEU A 70 20.26 -11.34 0.30
CA LEU A 70 20.96 -12.46 0.92
C LEU A 70 21.55 -13.33 -0.21
N LEU A 71 22.53 -12.76 -0.90
CA LEU A 71 23.43 -13.54 -1.75
C LEU A 71 24.31 -14.37 -0.81
N SER A 72 24.12 -15.68 -0.88
CA SER A 72 25.01 -16.68 -0.27
C SER A 72 26.45 -16.41 -0.69
N ALA A 73 27.33 -16.21 0.28
CA ALA A 73 28.77 -16.28 0.07
C ALA A 73 29.37 -17.23 1.11
N ARG A 74 29.92 -18.32 0.56
CA ARG A 74 30.60 -19.43 1.22
C ARG A 74 31.64 -18.89 2.21
N SER A 75 31.52 -19.22 3.49
CA SER A 75 32.61 -18.99 4.43
C SER A 75 33.75 -19.96 4.10
N SER A 76 34.83 -19.42 3.56
CA SER A 76 36.12 -20.10 3.50
C SER A 76 37.21 -19.08 3.74
N ARG A 77 37.75 -19.18 4.95
CA ARG A 77 39.17 -19.00 5.28
C ARG A 77 39.71 -17.56 5.31
N SER A 78 40.13 -17.22 6.52
CA SER A 78 40.87 -16.04 6.97
C SER A 78 41.94 -15.55 5.98
N THR A 79 42.01 -14.24 5.77
CA THR A 79 43.26 -13.44 5.78
C THR A 79 42.93 -11.94 5.71
N SER A 80 43.67 -11.18 6.50
CA SER A 80 43.65 -9.73 6.70
C SER A 80 43.85 -8.90 5.43
N THR A 81 43.06 -7.85 5.21
CA THR A 81 43.48 -6.61 4.52
C THR A 81 42.54 -5.44 4.81
N SER A 82 43.15 -4.28 5.05
CA SER A 82 42.60 -2.97 5.37
C SER A 82 41.46 -2.50 4.45
N THR A 83 40.34 -2.04 5.02
CA THR A 83 39.26 -1.37 4.27
C THR A 83 38.63 -0.24 5.07
N SER A 84 38.50 0.91 4.39
CA SER A 84 37.90 2.19 4.73
C SER A 84 36.93 2.21 5.92
N GLN A 85 37.25 3.07 6.88
CA GLN A 85 36.46 3.34 8.08
C GLN A 85 35.15 4.06 7.72
N SER A 86 34.11 3.31 7.40
CA SER A 86 32.73 3.81 7.44
C SER A 86 32.35 4.02 8.90
N SER A 87 32.19 5.27 9.32
CA SER A 87 31.74 5.63 10.68
C SER A 87 30.34 5.08 10.94
N ILE A 88 30.26 3.98 11.70
CA ILE A 88 28.99 3.41 12.18
C ILE A 88 28.46 4.33 13.29
N LYS A 89 27.37 5.06 13.02
CA LYS A 89 26.66 5.82 14.05
C LYS A 89 25.63 4.93 14.71
N VAL A 90 25.98 4.41 15.89
CA VAL A 90 25.05 3.64 16.75
C VAL A 90 24.21 4.64 17.54
N LEU A 91 22.89 4.57 17.39
CA LEU A 91 21.94 5.30 18.23
C LEU A 91 21.32 4.30 19.20
N GLU A 92 21.65 4.46 20.48
CA GLU A 92 21.05 3.72 21.59
C GLU A 92 19.72 4.39 21.94
N LEU A 93 18.62 3.63 21.84
CA LEU A 93 17.28 4.11 22.21
C LEU A 93 16.86 3.44 23.50
N LYS A 94 16.74 4.23 24.57
CA LYS A 94 16.15 3.79 25.84
C LYS A 94 14.66 4.06 25.85
N PHE A 95 13.89 3.00 26.05
CA PHE A 95 12.45 3.10 26.27
C PHE A 95 12.16 3.13 27.77
N PRO A 96 11.30 4.04 28.26
CA PRO A 96 10.88 4.02 29.64
C PRO A 96 10.09 2.74 29.92
N ALA A 97 10.46 2.03 30.99
CA ALA A 97 9.73 0.85 31.42
C ALA A 97 8.28 1.24 31.72
N SER A 98 7.34 0.63 30.99
CA SER A 98 5.92 0.75 31.26
C SER A 98 5.66 0.35 32.71
N SER A 99 5.21 1.31 33.52
CA SER A 99 4.84 1.09 34.91
C SER A 99 3.74 0.03 34.98
N SER A 100 4.07 -1.16 35.47
CA SER A 100 3.05 -2.13 35.89
C SER A 100 2.24 -1.50 37.01
N LEU A 101 0.97 -1.18 36.72
CA LEU A 101 -0.05 -0.85 37.70
C LEU A 101 -0.20 -2.04 38.66
N LYS A 102 -0.11 -1.75 39.96
CA LYS A 102 -0.37 -2.69 41.06
C LYS A 102 -1.83 -2.59 41.48
#